data_AF-A0A7Y5CD77-F1
#
_entry.id   AF-A0A7Y5CD77-F1
#
_cell.length_a   1.000
_cell.length_b   1.000
_cell.length_c   1.000
_cell.angle_alpha   90.00
_cell.angle_beta   90.00
_cell.angle_gamma   90.00
#
_symmetry.space_group_name_H-M   'P 1'
#
loop_
_entity.id
_entity.type
_entity.pdbx_description
1 polymer ?
#
loop_
_entity_poly.entity_id
_entity_poly.type
_entity_poly.pdbx_seq_one_letter_code
_entity_poly.pdbx_strand_id
1 'polypeptide(L)'
;MRIRKMLINYAIGDARVTERLCVEVHTSRCPSCQKELEDICELLAASERVLAHPYPTHDFDGLMARIRSGEIPMRDITVSGGWRWRTIGARAAALAAVIAVLVITAPAARNAGDVMRDLRDVSANSELVTGESLQVPIVSGPFVKRALEISRGPLSGASALGAVEQLFP
;
A
#
# COMPACT_ATOMS: atom_id res chain seq x y z
N MET A 1 10.78 10.69 -15.23
CA MET A 1 9.50 10.65 -14.47
C MET A 1 9.53 9.94 -13.12
N ARG A 2 10.58 9.18 -12.72
CA ARG A 2 10.60 8.51 -11.41
C ARG A 2 10.81 9.46 -10.21
N ILE A 3 11.63 10.52 -10.37
CA ILE A 3 12.02 11.39 -9.25
C ILE A 3 10.84 12.17 -8.66
N ARG A 4 9.91 12.65 -9.49
CA ARG A 4 8.76 13.44 -9.03
C ARG A 4 7.86 12.67 -8.06
N LYS A 5 7.67 11.36 -8.27
CA LYS A 5 6.92 10.50 -7.34
C LYS A 5 7.66 10.36 -5.99
N MET A 6 8.99 10.32 -6.02
CA MET A 6 9.82 10.24 -4.82
C MET A 6 9.81 11.55 -4.02
N LEU A 7 9.71 12.72 -4.68
CA LEU A 7 9.59 14.02 -3.99
C LEU A 7 8.36 14.08 -3.09
N ILE A 8 7.22 13.59 -3.56
CA ILE A 8 5.97 13.56 -2.77
C ILE A 8 6.15 12.67 -1.54
N ASN A 9 6.62 11.43 -1.73
CA ASN A 9 6.86 10.49 -0.64
C ASN A 9 7.87 11.06 0.38
N TYR A 10 8.88 11.78 -0.11
CA TYR A 10 9.85 12.45 0.75
C TYR A 10 9.20 13.55 1.59
N ALA A 11 8.41 14.43 0.95
CA ALA A 11 7.75 15.54 1.63
C ALA A 11 6.76 15.11 2.71
N ILE A 12 6.01 14.01 2.49
CA ILE A 12 5.09 13.45 3.49
C ILE A 12 5.77 12.54 4.53
N GLY A 13 7.10 12.33 4.43
CA GLY A 13 7.87 11.49 5.36
C GLY A 13 7.83 9.98 5.09
N ASP A 14 7.11 9.52 4.06
CA ASP A 14 6.90 8.10 3.72
C ASP A 14 7.97 7.51 2.76
N ALA A 15 8.97 8.31 2.36
CA ALA A 15 10.06 7.83 1.51
C ALA A 15 10.95 6.79 2.22
N ARG A 16 11.29 5.72 1.50
CA ARG A 16 12.28 4.73 1.96
C ARG A 16 13.67 5.36 2.06
N VAL A 17 14.57 4.78 2.85
CA VAL A 17 15.94 5.29 3.05
C VAL A 17 16.69 5.50 1.72
N THR A 18 16.55 4.56 0.78
CA THR A 18 17.17 4.67 -0.55
C THR A 18 16.56 5.78 -1.41
N GLU A 19 15.27 6.03 -1.27
CA GLU A 19 14.56 7.11 -1.98
C GLU A 19 14.94 8.47 -1.40
N ARG A 20 15.07 8.59 -0.08
CA ARG A 20 15.54 9.81 0.60
C ARG A 20 16.91 10.23 0.11
N LEU A 21 17.88 9.31 0.11
CA LEU A 21 19.22 9.60 -0.40
C LEU A 21 19.21 10.02 -1.87
N CYS A 22 18.37 9.38 -2.69
CA CYS A 22 18.25 9.70 -4.11
C CYS A 22 17.66 11.10 -4.32
N VAL A 23 16.64 11.48 -3.53
CA VAL A 23 16.03 12.81 -3.54
C VAL A 23 17.03 13.86 -3.10
N GLU A 24 17.72 13.68 -1.98
CA GLU A 24 18.71 14.62 -1.45
C GLU A 24 19.85 14.90 -2.43
N VAL A 25 20.42 13.84 -3.02
CA VAL A 25 21.48 13.98 -4.03
C VAL A 25 20.98 14.65 -5.31
N HIS A 26 19.72 14.43 -5.67
CA HIS A 26 19.14 15.04 -6.86
C HIS A 26 18.80 16.52 -6.65
N THR A 27 18.15 16.88 -5.54
CA THR A 27 17.78 18.26 -5.22
C THR A 27 19.00 19.13 -5.00
N SER A 28 20.12 18.57 -4.50
CA SER A 28 21.38 19.31 -4.39
C SER A 28 22.00 19.69 -5.73
N ARG A 29 21.55 19.09 -6.85
CA ARG A 29 22.09 19.32 -8.20
C ARG A 29 21.07 19.91 -9.18
N CYS A 30 19.78 19.81 -8.86
CA CYS A 30 18.68 20.22 -9.73
C CYS A 30 17.82 21.28 -9.03
N PRO A 31 18.01 22.58 -9.35
CA PRO A 31 17.27 23.67 -8.70
C PRO A 31 15.77 23.63 -9.00
N SER A 32 15.38 23.09 -10.16
CA SER A 32 13.96 22.91 -10.51
C SER A 32 13.27 21.91 -9.57
N CYS A 33 13.91 20.76 -9.30
CA CYS A 33 13.36 19.77 -8.37
C CYS A 33 13.44 20.22 -6.91
N GLN A 34 14.43 21.04 -6.55
CA GLN A 34 14.46 21.69 -5.24
C GLN A 34 13.26 22.63 -5.06
N LYS A 35 12.98 23.48 -6.05
CA LYS A 35 11.80 24.36 -6.02
C LYS A 35 10.50 23.58 -5.96
N GLU A 36 10.34 22.53 -6.78
CA GLU A 36 9.15 21.66 -6.70
C GLU A 36 8.99 21.05 -5.30
N LEU A 37 10.09 20.67 -4.62
CA LEU A 37 10.03 20.14 -3.26
C LEU A 37 9.61 21.20 -2.24
N GLU A 38 10.14 22.41 -2.34
CA GLU A 38 9.77 23.55 -1.50
C GLU A 38 8.27 23.87 -1.64
N ASP A 39 7.77 23.93 -2.89
CA ASP A 39 6.35 24.18 -3.19
C ASP A 39 5.44 23.10 -2.56
N ILE A 40 5.84 21.83 -2.63
CA ILE A 40 5.09 20.72 -2.02
C ILE A 40 5.08 20.86 -0.49
N CYS A 41 6.23 21.14 0.12
CA CYS A 41 6.33 21.32 1.57
C CYS A 41 5.49 22.50 2.07
N GLU A 42 5.48 23.61 1.33
CA GLU A 42 4.65 24.78 1.63
C GLU A 42 3.16 24.44 1.57
N LEU A 43 2.73 23.71 0.53
CA LEU A 43 1.35 23.26 0.39
C LEU A 43 0.92 22.35 1.55
N LEU A 44 1.78 21.42 1.97
CA LEU A 44 1.52 20.53 3.10
C LEU A 44 1.39 21.31 4.42
N ALA A 45 2.28 22.26 4.67
CA ALA A 45 2.20 23.12 5.86
C ALA A 45 0.94 23.99 5.87
N ALA A 46 0.52 24.51 4.71
CA ALA A 46 -0.71 25.29 4.59
C ALA A 46 -1.95 24.42 4.84
N SER A 47 -1.96 23.19 4.31
CA SER A 47 -3.09 22.26 4.48
C SER A 47 -3.18 21.70 5.89
N GLU A 48 -2.07 21.48 6.61
CA GLU A 48 -2.09 21.10 8.03
C GLU A 48 -2.86 22.13 8.89
N ARG A 49 -2.69 23.42 8.63
CA ARG A 49 -3.43 24.48 9.35
C ARG A 49 -4.93 24.46 9.07
N VAL A 50 -5.34 24.09 7.86
CA VAL A 50 -6.76 24.02 7.46
C VAL A 50 -7.40 22.74 7.98
N LEU A 51 -6.66 21.63 7.95
CA LEU A 51 -7.10 20.31 8.40
C LEU A 51 -6.93 20.10 9.90
N ALA A 52 -6.31 21.04 10.61
CA ALA A 52 -6.34 21.13 12.06
C ALA A 52 -7.79 21.34 12.51
N HIS A 53 -8.56 20.26 12.58
CA HIS A 53 -9.85 20.27 13.20
C HIS A 53 -9.67 20.59 14.67
N PRO A 54 -10.50 21.47 15.25
CA PRO A 54 -10.50 21.67 16.67
C PRO A 54 -10.68 20.28 17.30
N TYR A 55 -9.76 19.93 18.20
CA TYR A 55 -9.85 18.69 18.94
C TYR A 55 -11.28 18.58 19.49
N PRO A 56 -11.96 17.42 19.32
CA PRO A 56 -13.33 17.29 19.78
C PRO A 56 -13.37 17.68 21.27
N THR A 57 -14.10 18.75 21.58
CA THR A 57 -14.22 19.29 22.95
C THR A 57 -14.90 18.33 23.90
N HIS A 58 -15.50 17.27 23.37
CA HIS A 58 -16.15 16.22 24.12
C HIS A 58 -15.32 14.94 24.01
N ASP A 59 -15.01 14.36 25.16
CA ASP A 59 -14.46 13.02 25.27
C ASP A 59 -15.39 12.02 24.56
N PHE A 60 -14.81 10.97 24.00
CA PHE A 60 -15.55 9.92 23.31
C PHE A 60 -16.61 9.30 24.21
N ASP A 61 -16.31 9.20 25.51
CA ASP A 61 -17.25 8.73 26.52
C ASP A 61 -18.46 9.67 26.68
N GLY A 62 -18.25 10.98 26.60
CA GLY A 62 -19.32 11.98 26.60
C GLY A 62 -20.20 11.92 25.36
N LEU A 63 -19.60 11.70 24.18
CA LEU A 63 -20.34 11.47 22.95
C LEU A 63 -21.19 10.18 23.03
N MET A 64 -20.59 9.09 23.53
CA MET A 64 -21.29 7.81 23.69
C MET A 64 -22.42 7.88 24.72
N ALA A 65 -22.23 8.64 25.80
CA ALA A 65 -23.27 8.90 26.78
C ALA A 65 -24.47 9.64 26.15
N ARG A 66 -24.21 10.64 25.30
CA ARG A 66 -25.26 11.41 24.59
C ARG A 66 -25.99 10.61 23.51
N ILE A 67 -25.29 9.70 22.83
CA ILE A 67 -25.91 8.77 21.89
C ILE A 67 -26.82 7.79 22.65
N ARG A 68 -26.36 7.26 23.79
CA ARG A 68 -27.15 6.33 24.62
C ARG A 68 -28.33 7.00 25.32
N SER A 69 -28.18 8.26 25.72
CA SER A 69 -29.27 9.03 26.35
C SER A 69 -30.35 9.47 25.36
N GLY A 70 -30.13 9.28 24.05
CA GLY A 70 -31.09 9.69 23.02
C GLY A 70 -31.21 11.21 22.86
N GLU A 71 -30.30 11.99 23.44
CA GLU A 71 -30.30 13.46 23.32
C GLU A 71 -30.01 13.94 21.90
N ILE A 72 -29.36 13.10 21.08
CA ILE A 72 -29.12 13.40 19.68
C ILE A 72 -30.30 12.81 18.89
N PRO A 73 -31.17 13.64 18.28
CA PRO A 73 -32.25 13.13 17.44
C PRO A 73 -31.62 12.34 16.30
N MET A 74 -31.76 11.01 16.32
CA MET A 74 -31.43 10.18 15.18
C MET A 74 -32.31 10.67 14.02
N ARG A 75 -31.67 11.28 13.03
CA ARG A 75 -32.35 11.63 11.79
C ARG A 75 -32.70 10.30 11.13
N ASP A 76 -33.99 9.94 11.12
CA ASP A 76 -34.47 8.76 10.44
C ASP A 76 -34.15 8.90 8.95
N ILE A 77 -33.03 8.31 8.53
CA ILE A 77 -32.70 8.16 7.11
C ILE A 77 -33.55 6.99 6.63
N THR A 78 -34.80 7.26 6.27
CA THR A 78 -35.66 6.31 5.59
C THR A 78 -35.11 6.06 4.19
N VAL A 79 -34.21 5.08 4.05
CA VAL A 79 -33.75 4.63 2.74
C VAL A 79 -34.90 3.86 2.10
N SER A 80 -35.54 4.43 1.08
CA SER A 80 -36.67 3.81 0.41
C SER A 80 -36.22 2.48 -0.23
N GLY A 81 -36.78 1.37 0.26
CA GLY A 81 -36.38 0.01 -0.10
C GLY A 81 -36.55 -0.37 -1.58
N GLY A 82 -37.11 0.51 -2.43
CA GLY A 82 -37.40 0.23 -3.84
C GLY A 82 -36.19 0.19 -4.78
N TRP A 83 -35.07 0.85 -4.45
CA TRP A 83 -33.91 0.90 -5.35
C TRP A 83 -33.13 -0.43 -5.38
N ARG A 84 -32.97 -1.10 -4.23
CA ARG A 84 -32.15 -2.32 -4.11
C ARG A 84 -32.68 -3.47 -5.00
N TRP A 85 -33.99 -3.62 -5.12
CA TRP A 85 -34.61 -4.67 -5.96
C TRP A 85 -34.35 -4.49 -7.45
N ARG A 86 -34.35 -3.25 -7.96
CA ARG A 86 -34.04 -2.97 -9.38
C ARG A 86 -32.59 -3.33 -9.74
N THR A 87 -31.65 -3.13 -8.81
CA THR A 87 -30.23 -3.46 -9.05
C THR A 87 -29.93 -4.96 -8.98
N ILE A 88 -30.69 -5.72 -8.19
CA ILE A 88 -30.52 -7.18 -8.09
C ILE A 88 -31.03 -7.88 -9.35
N GLY A 89 -32.18 -7.44 -9.89
CA GLY A 89 -32.74 -7.99 -11.13
C GLY A 89 -31.82 -7.81 -12.35
N ALA A 90 -31.18 -6.64 -12.47
CA ALA A 90 -30.26 -6.35 -13.57
C ALA A 90 -29.00 -7.25 -13.55
N ARG A 91 -28.47 -7.58 -12.37
CA ARG A 91 -27.28 -8.44 -12.22
C ARG A 91 -27.60 -9.91 -12.52
N ALA A 92 -28.78 -10.40 -12.15
CA ALA A 92 -29.20 -11.76 -12.44
C ALA A 92 -29.39 -11.99 -13.95
N ALA A 93 -29.96 -11.02 -14.67
CA ALA A 93 -30.14 -11.09 -16.12
C ALA A 93 -28.79 -11.12 -16.89
N ALA A 94 -27.80 -10.35 -16.44
CA ALA A 94 -26.48 -10.33 -17.06
C ALA A 94 -25.74 -11.68 -16.93
N LEU A 95 -25.84 -12.33 -15.76
CA LEU A 95 -25.23 -13.65 -15.55
C LEU A 95 -25.90 -14.73 -16.41
N ALA A 96 -27.22 -14.70 -16.53
CA ALA A 96 -27.95 -15.65 -17.38
C ALA A 96 -27.56 -15.50 -18.86
N ALA A 97 -27.36 -14.27 -19.34
CA ALA A 97 -26.92 -14.02 -20.71
C ALA A 97 -25.51 -14.55 -20.99
N VAL A 98 -24.57 -14.37 -20.04
CA VAL A 98 -23.20 -14.90 -20.19
C VAL A 98 -23.20 -16.44 -20.24
N ILE A 99 -23.98 -17.10 -19.37
CA ILE A 99 -24.09 -18.56 -19.37
C ILE A 99 -24.70 -19.07 -20.67
N ALA A 100 -25.74 -18.41 -21.18
CA ALA A 100 -26.38 -18.80 -22.45
C ALA A 100 -25.41 -18.68 -23.64
N VAL A 101 -24.63 -17.60 -23.71
CA VAL A 101 -23.60 -17.43 -24.74
C VAL A 101 -22.56 -18.54 -24.63
N LEU A 102 -22.08 -18.86 -23.42
CA LEU A 102 -21.03 -19.87 -23.20
C LEU A 102 -21.48 -21.29 -23.60
N VAL A 103 -22.77 -21.61 -23.42
CA VAL A 103 -23.36 -22.89 -23.86
C VAL A 103 -23.53 -22.94 -25.38
N ILE A 104 -23.90 -21.82 -26.01
CA ILE A 104 -24.13 -21.76 -27.46
C ILE A 104 -22.81 -21.68 -28.25
N THR A 105 -21.79 -21.01 -27.71
CA THR A 105 -20.47 -20.83 -28.34
C THR A 105 -19.45 -21.87 -27.93
N ALA A 106 -19.85 -22.98 -27.30
CA ALA A 106 -18.96 -24.10 -27.04
C ALA A 106 -19.10 -25.20 -28.13
N PRO A 107 -18.52 -25.04 -29.33
CA PRO A 107 -18.31 -26.18 -30.19
C PRO A 107 -17.14 -27.00 -29.63
N ALA A 108 -17.36 -28.31 -29.49
CA ALA A 108 -16.32 -29.35 -29.40
C ALA A 108 -15.57 -29.58 -28.07
N ALA A 109 -16.25 -29.54 -26.91
CA ALA A 109 -15.81 -30.33 -25.74
C ALA A 109 -16.39 -31.76 -25.74
N ARG A 110 -16.57 -32.37 -26.94
CA ARG A 110 -17.06 -33.77 -27.03
C ARG A 110 -15.97 -34.81 -26.83
N ASN A 111 -14.70 -34.41 -26.81
CA ASN A 111 -13.59 -35.31 -26.52
C ASN A 111 -12.93 -34.91 -25.19
N ALA A 112 -13.59 -35.18 -24.08
CA ALA A 112 -12.97 -35.09 -22.74
C ALA A 112 -11.65 -35.90 -22.65
N GLY A 113 -11.47 -36.89 -23.54
CA GLY A 113 -10.22 -37.64 -23.68
C GLY A 113 -9.03 -36.82 -24.19
N ASP A 114 -9.24 -35.83 -25.07
CA ASP A 114 -8.15 -35.01 -25.61
C ASP A 114 -7.69 -33.97 -24.59
N VAL A 115 -8.60 -33.40 -23.81
CA VAL A 115 -8.28 -32.48 -22.71
C VAL A 115 -7.50 -33.20 -21.58
N MET A 116 -7.90 -34.44 -21.25
CA MET A 116 -7.17 -35.24 -20.26
C MET A 116 -5.80 -35.72 -20.77
N ARG A 117 -5.63 -35.89 -22.09
CA ARG A 117 -4.35 -36.23 -22.71
C ARG A 117 -3.40 -35.03 -22.71
N ASP A 118 -3.89 -33.84 -23.06
CA ASP A 118 -3.12 -32.58 -22.99
C ASP A 118 -2.65 -32.28 -21.55
N LEU A 119 -3.51 -32.45 -20.54
CA LEU A 119 -3.11 -32.25 -19.15
C LEU A 119 -2.08 -33.27 -18.68
N ARG A 120 -2.15 -34.52 -19.17
CA ARG A 120 -1.16 -35.56 -18.87
C ARG A 120 0.19 -35.25 -19.53
N ASP A 121 0.21 -34.80 -20.78
CA ASP A 121 1.44 -34.44 -21.49
C ASP A 121 2.11 -33.19 -20.91
N VAL A 122 1.32 -32.23 -20.41
CA VAL A 122 1.85 -31.10 -19.64
C VAL A 122 2.45 -31.56 -18.31
N SER A 123 1.82 -32.51 -17.61
CA SER A 123 2.37 -33.07 -16.37
C SER A 123 3.64 -33.90 -16.59
N ALA A 124 3.71 -34.67 -17.69
CA ALA A 124 4.86 -35.50 -18.04
C ALA A 124 6.06 -34.65 -18.48
N ASN A 125 5.83 -33.50 -19.13
CA ASN A 125 6.88 -32.54 -19.45
C ASN A 125 7.26 -31.63 -18.27
N SER A 126 6.45 -31.58 -17.20
CA SER A 126 6.74 -30.78 -16.01
C SER A 126 7.83 -31.40 -15.13
N GLU A 127 8.06 -32.72 -15.22
CA GLU A 127 9.17 -33.39 -14.52
C GLU A 127 10.56 -33.10 -15.14
N LEU A 128 10.63 -32.48 -16.32
CA LEU A 128 11.88 -32.01 -16.91
C LEU A 128 12.24 -30.55 -16.56
N VAL A 129 11.38 -29.84 -15.81
CA VAL A 129 11.62 -28.46 -15.33
C VAL A 129 11.67 -28.40 -13.79
N THR A 130 11.99 -29.51 -13.14
CA THR A 130 12.38 -29.56 -11.70
C THR A 130 13.88 -29.86 -11.53
N GLY A 131 14.68 -29.63 -12.57
CA GLY A 131 16.12 -29.87 -12.58
C GLY A 131 17.00 -28.69 -13.01
N GLU A 132 16.45 -27.55 -13.42
CA GLU A 132 17.27 -26.37 -13.71
C GLU A 132 17.40 -25.52 -12.46
N SER A 133 18.53 -25.71 -11.79
CA SER A 133 19.03 -24.92 -10.67
C SER A 133 18.54 -23.47 -10.74
N LEU A 134 17.75 -23.07 -9.74
CA LEU A 134 17.55 -21.67 -9.42
C LEU A 134 18.94 -21.07 -9.17
N GLN A 135 19.56 -20.48 -10.19
CA GLN A 135 20.76 -19.68 -10.03
C GLN A 135 20.36 -18.42 -9.30
N VAL A 136 20.34 -18.51 -7.97
CA VAL A 136 20.42 -17.33 -7.12
C VAL A 136 21.74 -16.66 -7.51
N PRO A 137 21.74 -15.40 -7.97
CA PRO A 137 22.99 -14.72 -8.28
C PRO A 137 23.87 -14.78 -7.05
N ILE A 138 25.03 -15.42 -7.17
CA ILE A 138 26.02 -15.54 -6.11
C ILE A 138 26.41 -14.11 -5.74
N VAL A 139 25.84 -13.65 -4.63
CA VAL A 139 26.14 -12.35 -4.06
C VAL A 139 27.62 -12.36 -3.71
N SER A 140 28.38 -11.50 -4.37
CA SER A 140 29.84 -11.47 -4.28
C SER A 140 30.31 -11.21 -2.83
N GLY A 141 31.43 -11.83 -2.46
CA GLY A 141 32.04 -11.78 -1.12
C GLY A 141 32.08 -10.43 -0.40
N PRO A 142 32.26 -9.26 -1.05
CA PRO A 142 32.22 -7.97 -0.35
C PRO A 142 30.85 -7.61 0.25
N PHE A 143 29.74 -8.07 -0.34
CA PHE A 143 28.40 -7.78 0.19
C PHE A 143 28.10 -8.60 1.45
N VAL A 144 28.52 -9.87 1.47
CA VAL A 144 28.37 -10.74 2.65
C VAL A 144 29.22 -10.23 3.81
N LYS A 145 30.44 -9.75 3.55
CA LYS A 145 31.31 -9.13 4.57
C LYS A 145 30.68 -7.88 5.18
N ARG A 146 30.10 -7.00 4.35
CA ARG A 146 29.45 -5.75 4.82
C ARG A 146 28.17 -6.01 5.61
N ALA A 147 27.37 -7.00 5.21
CA ALA A 147 26.18 -7.41 5.96
C ALA A 147 26.55 -8.02 7.34
N LEU A 148 27.66 -8.76 7.42
CA LEU A 148 28.20 -9.31 8.67
C LEU A 148 28.86 -8.25 9.57
N GLU A 149 29.45 -7.20 9.00
CA GLU A 149 29.98 -6.05 9.78
C GLU A 149 28.85 -5.22 10.39
N ILE A 150 27.75 -5.01 9.66
CA ILE A 150 26.58 -4.28 10.17
C ILE A 150 25.89 -5.07 11.29
N SER A 151 25.84 -6.41 11.20
CA SER A 151 25.25 -7.25 12.24
C SER A 151 26.16 -7.49 13.46
N ARG A 152 27.47 -7.22 13.34
CA ARG A 152 28.46 -7.33 14.43
C ARG A 152 28.87 -5.98 15.05
N GLY A 153 28.24 -4.88 14.64
CA GLY A 153 28.42 -3.57 15.29
C GLY A 153 28.01 -3.63 16.77
N PRO A 154 28.76 -2.97 17.68
CA PRO A 154 28.71 -3.26 19.10
C PRO A 154 27.38 -2.83 19.72
N LEU A 155 26.68 -3.81 20.31
CA LEU A 155 25.87 -3.59 21.50
C LEU A 155 26.81 -3.29 22.68
N SER A 156 27.33 -2.07 22.72
CA SER A 156 27.89 -1.42 23.92
C SER A 156 27.07 -0.14 24.07
N GLY A 157 26.16 0.01 25.01
CA GLY A 157 26.39 -0.22 26.43
C GLY A 157 26.85 1.09 27.07
N ALA A 158 25.88 1.76 27.71
CA ALA A 158 26.05 2.73 28.78
C ALA A 158 26.60 4.15 28.48
N SER A 159 25.94 5.12 29.14
CA SER A 159 26.42 6.47 29.47
C SER A 159 26.19 7.59 28.45
N ALA A 160 24.94 8.06 28.39
CA ALA A 160 24.63 9.46 28.08
C ALA A 160 23.38 9.92 28.86
N LEU A 161 23.30 9.60 30.15
CA LEU A 161 22.49 10.30 31.13
C LEU A 161 23.47 11.14 31.96
N GLY A 162 23.57 12.44 31.65
CA GLY A 162 24.45 13.35 32.37
C GLY A 162 25.04 14.44 31.48
N ALA A 163 24.20 15.31 30.91
CA ALA A 163 24.59 16.64 30.43
C ALA A 163 23.33 17.44 30.02
N VAL A 164 22.43 17.70 30.98
CA VAL A 164 21.46 18.80 30.86
C VAL A 164 21.45 19.53 32.20
N GLU A 165 22.59 20.10 32.55
CA GLU A 165 22.68 21.15 33.55
C GLU A 165 23.62 22.19 32.97
N GLN A 166 23.17 23.45 32.99
CA GLN A 166 23.82 24.64 32.45
C GLN A 166 23.68 24.88 30.95
N LEU A 167 22.57 25.52 30.56
CA LEU A 167 22.61 26.67 29.66
C LEU A 167 21.25 27.40 29.64
N PHE A 168 20.94 28.16 30.69
CA PHE A 168 20.03 29.32 30.60
C PHE A 168 20.48 30.35 31.64
N PRO A 169 20.99 31.52 31.24
CA PRO A 169 21.15 32.67 32.14
C PRO A 169 19.80 33.29 32.50
#